data_AF-A0A1S6XN78-F1
#
_entry.id   AF-A0A1S6XN78-F1
#
_cell.length_a   1.000
_cell.length_b   1.000
_cell.length_c   1.000
_cell.angle_alpha   90.00
_cell.angle_beta   90.00
_cell.angle_gamma   90.00
#
_symmetry.space_group_name_H-M   'P 1'
#
loop_
_entity.id
_entity.type
_entity.pdbx_description
1 polymer ?
#
loop_
_entity_poly.entity_id
_entity_poly.type
_entity_poly.pdbx_seq_one_letter_code
_entity_poly.pdbx_strand_id
1 'polypeptide(L)'
;MSENNNDKITAKKTLTLKRTGLETSMVKQNFSHGRTKAVVVETKRRKITRPDEKVETSLSITKPHVAQPRSKPRFEEKATSKPIAQKSVTQSNLSSAEIEARFRALEEAKIQEQITRQQAEEKERRAKEREESLRLQAAQEKQNSKTINTLLYKLKLSLLQSL
;
A
#
# COMPACT_ATOMS: atom_id res chain seq x y z
N MET A 1 17.47 -23.49 -45.27
CA MET A 1 17.33 -24.54 -44.24
C MET A 1 16.05 -24.28 -43.45
N SER A 2 15.07 -25.17 -43.63
CA SER A 2 13.96 -25.55 -42.71
C SER A 2 13.05 -24.50 -42.07
N GLU A 3 11.74 -24.69 -42.33
CA GLU A 3 10.58 -24.05 -41.71
C GLU A 3 10.25 -24.56 -40.29
N ASN A 4 9.59 -23.68 -39.52
CA ASN A 4 8.50 -23.89 -38.54
C ASN A 4 8.66 -24.87 -37.35
N ASN A 5 8.24 -24.42 -36.16
CA ASN A 5 7.13 -25.04 -35.38
C ASN A 5 6.89 -24.35 -34.02
N ASN A 6 5.71 -23.73 -33.95
CA ASN A 6 4.69 -23.87 -32.90
C ASN A 6 4.99 -23.56 -31.40
N ASP A 7 4.17 -22.64 -30.88
CA ASP A 7 3.53 -22.65 -29.57
C ASP A 7 4.35 -23.02 -28.33
N LYS A 8 4.81 -21.98 -27.65
CA LYS A 8 4.75 -21.97 -26.18
C LYS A 8 4.29 -20.61 -25.65
N ILE A 9 2.98 -20.40 -25.67
CA ILE A 9 2.31 -19.48 -24.76
C ILE A 9 2.48 -20.06 -23.35
N THR A 10 3.57 -19.71 -22.67
CA THR A 10 3.66 -19.86 -21.21
C THR A 10 4.19 -18.55 -20.63
N ALA A 11 3.22 -17.79 -20.11
CA ALA A 11 3.33 -16.46 -19.47
C ALA A 11 3.68 -15.29 -20.39
N LYS A 12 2.66 -14.48 -20.72
CA LYS A 12 2.86 -13.10 -21.22
C LYS A 12 3.70 -12.34 -20.19
N LYS A 13 4.97 -12.06 -20.47
CA LYS A 13 5.80 -11.17 -19.65
C LYS A 13 5.22 -9.75 -19.77
N THR A 14 4.57 -9.27 -18.71
CA THR A 14 4.12 -7.88 -18.63
C THR A 14 5.34 -6.97 -18.57
N LEU A 15 5.50 -6.05 -19.53
CA LEU A 15 6.46 -4.95 -19.43
C LEU A 15 6.08 -4.12 -18.20
N THR A 16 6.73 -4.36 -17.07
CA THR A 16 6.60 -3.51 -15.89
C THR A 16 7.72 -2.47 -15.94
N LEU A 17 7.35 -1.21 -16.18
CA LEU A 17 8.27 -0.11 -15.95
C LEU A 17 8.58 -0.09 -14.45
N LYS A 18 9.79 -0.52 -14.08
CA LYS A 18 10.36 -0.20 -12.78
C LYS A 18 10.23 1.31 -12.61
N ARG A 19 9.70 1.73 -11.46
CA ARG A 19 9.34 3.11 -11.12
C ARG A 19 10.57 4.03 -11.19
N THR A 20 10.94 4.42 -12.41
CA THR A 20 12.18 5.13 -12.75
C THR A 20 12.18 6.59 -12.29
N GLY A 21 11.13 7.04 -11.59
CA GLY A 21 10.94 8.42 -11.18
C GLY A 21 11.26 8.78 -9.73
N LEU A 22 11.56 7.81 -8.84
CA LEU A 22 11.93 8.12 -7.45
C LEU A 22 13.43 8.41 -7.29
N GLU A 23 14.26 7.78 -8.10
CA GLU A 23 15.72 7.97 -8.05
C GLU A 23 16.15 9.27 -8.75
N THR A 24 15.38 9.77 -9.72
CA THR A 24 15.75 10.96 -10.51
C THR A 24 15.66 12.28 -9.74
N SER A 25 14.91 12.31 -8.64
CA SER A 25 14.81 13.47 -7.75
C SER A 25 15.79 13.41 -6.59
N MET A 26 16.56 12.33 -6.39
CA MET A 26 17.43 12.20 -5.22
C MET A 26 18.88 12.54 -5.56
N VAL A 27 19.43 13.59 -4.93
CA VAL A 27 20.83 13.98 -5.09
C VAL A 27 21.60 13.61 -3.83
N LYS A 28 22.72 12.90 -4.00
CA LYS A 28 23.67 12.67 -2.90
C LYS A 28 24.53 13.92 -2.75
N GLN A 29 24.20 14.76 -1.78
CA GLN A 29 24.99 15.93 -1.44
C GLN A 29 25.76 15.68 -0.16
N ASN A 30 27.07 15.94 -0.22
CA ASN A 30 27.95 15.92 0.93
C ASN A 30 28.00 17.34 1.48
N PHE A 31 27.29 17.60 2.57
CA PHE A 31 27.38 18.88 3.27
C PHE A 31 28.58 18.87 4.23
N SER A 32 29.25 20.01 4.36
CA SER A 32 30.43 20.20 5.22
C SER A 32 30.23 19.82 6.71
N HIS A 33 28.97 19.67 7.14
CA HIS A 33 28.57 19.32 8.52
C HIS A 33 28.18 17.84 8.69
N GLY A 34 28.59 16.94 7.78
CA GLY A 34 28.52 15.48 7.99
C GLY A 34 27.22 14.79 7.57
N ARG A 35 26.27 15.49 6.93
CA ARG A 35 25.10 14.84 6.32
C ARG A 35 25.46 14.32 4.92
N THR A 36 25.32 13.00 4.74
CA THR A 36 25.62 12.28 3.47
C THR A 36 24.40 11.52 2.93
N LYS A 37 23.22 11.72 3.51
CA LYS A 37 21.97 11.06 3.08
C LYS A 37 21.44 11.73 1.80
N ALA A 38 20.83 10.94 0.93
CA ALA A 38 20.24 11.43 -0.32
C ALA A 38 19.04 12.35 -0.03
N VAL A 39 19.06 13.56 -0.62
CA VAL A 39 18.01 14.58 -0.47
C VAL A 39 17.14 14.57 -1.71
N VAL A 40 15.81 14.56 -1.52
CA VAL A 40 14.84 14.67 -2.61
C VAL A 40 14.73 16.13 -3.05
N VAL A 41 15.00 16.39 -4.32
CA VAL A 41 14.81 17.65 -5.01
C VAL A 41 13.47 17.58 -5.73
N GLU A 42 12.50 18.31 -5.20
CA GLU A 42 11.20 18.48 -5.85
C GLU A 42 11.33 19.45 -7.03
N THR A 43 11.78 18.95 -8.17
CA THR A 43 11.82 19.77 -9.39
C THR A 43 10.41 19.90 -9.95
N LYS A 44 9.80 21.08 -9.79
CA LYS A 44 8.51 21.43 -10.39
C LYS A 44 8.63 21.39 -11.92
N ARG A 45 7.97 20.43 -12.55
CA ARG A 45 7.92 20.36 -14.01
C ARG A 45 7.11 21.55 -14.55
N ARG A 46 7.69 22.28 -15.50
CA ARG A 46 6.96 23.30 -16.28
C ARG A 46 5.82 22.65 -17.04
N LYS A 47 4.61 23.23 -16.98
CA LYS A 47 3.53 22.88 -17.89
C LYS A 47 3.93 23.38 -19.29
N ILE A 48 4.14 22.46 -20.21
CA ILE A 48 4.28 22.79 -21.63
C ILE A 48 2.85 22.94 -22.13
N THR A 49 2.40 24.16 -22.36
CA THR A 49 1.16 24.42 -23.11
C THR A 49 1.40 23.98 -24.55
N ARG A 50 0.47 23.20 -25.11
CA ARG A 50 0.46 22.91 -26.55
C ARG A 50 0.22 24.24 -27.28
N PRO A 51 0.80 24.45 -28.48
CA PRO A 51 0.68 25.72 -29.21
C PRO A 51 -0.75 26.08 -29.67
N ASP A 52 -1.75 25.26 -29.37
CA ASP A 52 -3.12 25.40 -29.89
C ASP A 52 -4.20 25.54 -28.80
N GLU A 53 -3.82 25.92 -27.58
CA GLU A 53 -4.78 26.18 -26.50
C GLU A 53 -4.76 27.67 -26.12
N LYS A 54 -5.85 28.36 -26.47
CA LYS A 54 -6.11 29.77 -26.21
C LYS A 54 -6.07 30.04 -24.71
N VAL A 55 -5.09 30.85 -24.27
CA VAL A 55 -4.93 31.24 -22.87
C VAL A 55 -6.00 32.27 -22.50
N GLU A 56 -7.05 31.84 -21.81
CA GLU A 56 -8.01 32.75 -21.18
C GLU A 56 -7.54 33.10 -19.75
N THR A 57 -7.12 34.35 -19.63
CA THR A 57 -7.15 35.22 -18.44
C THR A 57 -6.51 34.74 -17.15
N SER A 58 -5.32 35.31 -16.90
CA SER A 58 -4.65 35.42 -15.62
C SER A 58 -5.53 36.09 -14.54
N LEU A 59 -5.78 35.38 -13.44
CA LEU A 59 -6.27 35.99 -12.21
C LEU A 59 -5.12 36.74 -11.52
N SER A 60 -5.40 38.00 -11.23
CA SER A 60 -4.51 38.99 -10.58
C SER A 60 -3.98 38.48 -9.24
N ILE A 61 -2.64 38.42 -9.13
CA ILE A 61 -1.92 38.25 -7.87
C ILE A 61 -2.09 39.54 -7.06
N THR A 62 -2.77 39.44 -5.91
CA THR A 62 -2.87 40.54 -4.95
C THR A 62 -1.49 40.78 -4.31
N LYS A 63 -1.04 42.04 -4.33
CA LYS A 63 0.20 42.47 -3.68
C LYS A 63 0.03 42.35 -2.15
N PRO A 64 1.04 41.88 -1.40
CA PRO A 64 0.97 41.87 0.06
C PRO A 64 0.96 43.31 0.61
N HIS A 65 -0.02 43.59 1.46
CA HIS A 65 -0.14 44.85 2.19
C HIS A 65 0.98 44.95 3.23
N VAL A 66 1.90 45.91 3.06
CA VAL A 66 2.91 46.26 4.06
C VAL A 66 2.21 47.05 5.17
N ALA A 67 1.99 46.43 6.32
CA ALA A 67 1.52 47.11 7.52
C ALA A 67 2.62 48.05 8.05
N GLN A 68 2.25 49.31 8.33
CA GLN A 68 3.14 50.28 8.98
C GLN A 68 3.49 49.84 10.42
N PRO A 69 4.70 50.13 10.92
CA PRO A 69 5.10 49.74 12.26
C PRO A 69 4.32 50.54 13.32
N ARG A 70 3.50 49.83 14.10
CA ARG A 70 2.75 50.37 15.25
C ARG A 70 3.75 50.75 16.36
N SER A 71 3.56 51.94 16.90
CA SER A 71 4.34 52.52 18.01
C SER A 71 4.44 51.58 19.22
N LYS A 72 5.64 51.53 19.80
CA LYS A 72 6.04 50.72 20.95
C LYS A 72 5.08 50.90 22.16
N PRO A 73 4.55 49.83 22.77
CA PRO A 73 3.88 49.94 24.05
C PRO A 73 4.92 50.12 25.16
N ARG A 74 4.69 51.14 25.99
CA ARG A 74 5.44 51.48 27.20
C ARG A 74 5.36 50.31 28.19
N PHE A 75 6.52 49.77 28.58
CA PHE A 75 6.65 48.74 29.59
C PHE A 75 6.52 49.40 30.97
N GLU A 76 5.44 49.13 31.69
CA GLU A 76 5.37 49.40 33.13
C GLU A 76 5.83 48.13 33.86
N GLU A 77 6.98 48.23 34.53
CA GLU A 77 7.45 47.21 35.46
C GLU A 77 6.53 47.18 36.70
N LYS A 78 5.87 46.04 36.92
CA LYS A 78 5.37 45.68 38.24
C LYS A 78 5.69 44.21 38.57
N ALA A 79 6.53 44.09 39.59
CA ALA A 79 6.55 43.10 40.65
C ALA A 79 6.67 41.61 40.28
N THR A 80 7.82 41.08 40.67
CA THR A 80 8.14 39.67 40.87
C THR A 80 7.05 38.91 41.62
N SER A 81 6.51 37.85 41.01
CA SER A 81 5.82 36.78 41.71
C SER A 81 6.47 35.41 41.43
N LYS A 82 6.50 34.60 42.49
CA LYS A 82 7.21 33.33 42.73
C LYS A 82 7.09 32.27 41.62
N PRO A 83 8.09 31.38 41.42
CA PRO A 83 7.98 30.30 40.44
C PRO A 83 6.94 29.27 40.90
N ILE A 84 5.86 29.15 40.13
CA ILE A 84 4.89 28.06 40.27
C ILE A 84 5.55 26.78 39.77
N ALA A 85 5.46 25.75 40.60
CA ALA A 85 5.99 24.41 40.39
C ALA A 85 5.72 23.88 38.98
N GLN A 86 6.77 23.37 38.37
CA GLN A 86 6.77 22.60 37.13
C GLN A 86 5.91 21.34 37.31
N LYS A 87 4.61 21.43 37.04
CA LYS A 87 3.85 20.26 36.59
C LYS A 87 4.03 20.16 35.08
N SER A 88 4.44 19.00 34.62
CA SER A 88 4.73 18.66 33.22
C SER A 88 3.54 18.93 32.29
N VAL A 89 3.42 20.16 31.80
CA VAL A 89 2.51 20.57 30.71
C VAL A 89 3.21 20.30 29.37
N THR A 90 3.60 19.05 29.12
CA THR A 90 4.19 18.64 27.83
C THR A 90 3.27 17.70 27.04
N GLN A 91 1.94 17.78 27.28
CA GLN A 91 0.96 16.96 26.55
C GLN A 91 -0.28 17.72 26.05
N SER A 92 -0.36 19.04 26.26
CA SER A 92 -1.55 19.84 25.94
C SER A 92 -1.26 20.95 24.91
N ASN A 93 -0.51 20.60 23.85
CA ASN A 93 -0.34 21.47 22.67
C ASN A 93 -0.99 20.86 21.41
N LEU A 94 -1.83 19.83 21.54
CA LEU A 94 -2.65 19.31 20.45
C LEU A 94 -3.96 20.10 20.40
N SER A 95 -4.37 20.57 19.22
CA SER A 95 -5.71 21.15 19.07
C SER A 95 -6.76 20.08 19.38
N SER A 96 -7.98 20.50 19.70
CA SER A 96 -9.12 19.59 19.85
C SER A 96 -9.29 18.69 18.61
N ALA A 97 -9.03 19.26 17.42
CA ALA A 97 -9.03 18.54 16.15
C ALA A 97 -7.96 17.43 16.08
N GLU A 98 -6.73 17.67 16.53
CA GLU A 98 -5.70 16.63 16.57
C GLU A 98 -6.03 15.53 17.59
N ILE A 99 -6.64 15.87 18.73
CA ILE A 99 -7.04 14.88 19.74
C ILE A 99 -8.12 13.95 19.18
N GLU A 100 -9.13 14.52 18.52
CA GLU A 100 -10.21 13.76 17.87
C GLU A 100 -9.67 12.89 16.72
N ALA A 101 -8.81 13.45 15.87
CA ALA A 101 -8.18 12.70 14.78
C ALA A 101 -7.36 11.51 15.31
N ARG A 102 -6.62 11.71 16.40
CA ARG A 102 -5.88 10.63 17.06
C ARG A 102 -6.81 9.57 17.62
N PHE A 103 -7.90 9.97 18.26
CA PHE A 103 -8.88 9.04 18.81
C PHE A 103 -9.51 8.19 17.69
N ARG A 104 -9.98 8.83 16.63
CA ARG A 104 -10.52 8.15 15.44
C ARG A 104 -9.52 7.20 14.81
N ALA A 105 -8.25 7.59 14.69
CA ALA A 105 -7.20 6.73 14.13
C ALA A 105 -6.96 5.49 15.00
N LEU A 106 -7.01 5.61 16.34
CA LEU A 106 -6.88 4.47 17.25
C LEU A 106 -8.09 3.53 17.16
N GLU A 107 -9.30 4.06 17.04
CA GLU A 107 -10.50 3.24 16.84
C GLU A 107 -10.49 2.53 15.49
N GLU A 108 -10.16 3.24 14.43
CA GLU A 108 -10.04 2.65 13.09
C GLU A 108 -8.98 1.55 13.06
N ALA A 109 -7.82 1.75 13.69
CA ALA A 109 -6.79 0.71 13.79
C ALA A 109 -7.31 -0.56 14.47
N LYS A 110 -8.09 -0.42 15.56
CA LYS A 110 -8.72 -1.58 16.23
C LYS A 110 -9.75 -2.28 15.34
N ILE A 111 -10.58 -1.52 14.63
CA ILE A 111 -11.59 -2.06 13.71
C ILE A 111 -10.89 -2.80 12.56
N GLN A 112 -9.85 -2.20 11.97
CA GLN A 112 -9.07 -2.84 10.90
C GLN A 112 -8.38 -4.12 11.38
N GLU A 113 -7.82 -4.14 12.60
CA GLU A 113 -7.25 -5.35 13.20
C GLU A 113 -8.32 -6.44 13.36
N GLN A 114 -9.52 -6.10 13.84
CA GLN A 114 -10.62 -7.06 13.95
C GLN A 114 -11.07 -7.60 12.59
N ILE A 115 -11.22 -6.73 11.59
CA ILE A 115 -11.61 -7.13 10.23
C ILE A 115 -10.54 -8.04 9.63
N THR A 116 -9.27 -7.67 9.73
CA THR A 116 -8.16 -8.46 9.17
C THR A 116 -8.05 -9.81 9.85
N ARG A 117 -8.25 -9.88 11.17
CA ARG A 117 -8.31 -11.13 11.92
C ARG A 117 -9.47 -12.02 11.47
N GLN A 118 -10.68 -11.47 11.35
CA GLN A 118 -11.86 -12.20 10.87
C GLN A 118 -11.67 -12.71 9.44
N GLN A 119 -11.12 -11.88 8.55
CA GLN A 119 -10.82 -12.28 7.18
C GLN A 119 -9.76 -13.37 7.09
N ALA A 120 -8.74 -13.36 7.98
CA ALA A 120 -7.74 -14.40 8.04
C ALA A 120 -8.34 -15.74 8.47
N GLU A 121 -9.20 -15.73 9.50
CA GLU A 121 -9.90 -16.91 9.98
C GLU A 121 -10.87 -17.48 8.92
N GLU A 122 -11.64 -16.63 8.24
CA GLU A 122 -12.54 -17.07 7.17
C GLU A 122 -11.76 -17.66 5.99
N LYS A 123 -10.62 -17.06 5.62
CA LYS A 123 -9.73 -17.59 4.58
C LYS A 123 -9.15 -18.95 4.98
N GLU A 124 -8.74 -19.11 6.24
CA GLU A 124 -8.25 -20.38 6.75
C GLU A 124 -9.34 -21.44 6.74
N ARG A 125 -10.55 -21.10 7.21
CA ARG A 125 -11.71 -22.00 7.16
C ARG A 125 -12.03 -22.43 5.73
N ARG A 126 -12.07 -21.48 4.79
CA ARG A 126 -12.31 -21.76 3.37
C ARG A 126 -11.17 -22.56 2.73
N ALA A 127 -9.93 -22.40 3.20
CA ALA A 127 -8.81 -23.21 2.74
C ALA A 127 -8.93 -24.67 3.22
N LYS A 128 -9.29 -24.87 4.49
CA LYS A 128 -9.55 -26.21 5.08
C LYS A 128 -10.69 -26.92 4.35
N GLU A 129 -11.81 -26.24 4.10
CA GLU A 129 -12.93 -26.82 3.36
C GLU A 129 -12.54 -27.26 1.94
N ARG A 130 -11.74 -26.45 1.24
CA ARG A 130 -11.22 -26.82 -0.08
C ARG A 130 -10.29 -28.03 -0.01
N GLU A 131 -9.40 -28.09 0.98
CA GLU A 131 -8.50 -29.22 1.18
C GLU A 131 -9.28 -30.51 1.49
N GLU A 132 -10.29 -30.43 2.37
CA GLU A 132 -11.17 -31.55 2.68
C GLU A 132 -11.96 -32.02 1.45
N SER A 133 -12.52 -31.08 0.67
CA SER A 133 -13.24 -31.42 -0.57
C SER A 133 -12.33 -32.11 -1.59
N LEU A 134 -11.09 -31.63 -1.75
CA LEU A 134 -10.09 -32.25 -2.63
C LEU A 134 -9.71 -33.65 -2.13
N ARG A 135 -9.59 -33.83 -0.81
CA ARG A 135 -9.27 -35.13 -0.20
C ARG A 135 -10.40 -36.14 -0.41
N LEU A 136 -11.66 -35.71 -0.26
CA LEU A 136 -12.84 -36.53 -0.53
C LEU A 136 -12.91 -36.92 -2.01
N GLN A 137 -12.68 -35.97 -2.91
CA GLN A 137 -12.65 -36.24 -4.35
C GLN A 137 -11.54 -37.25 -4.70
N ALA A 138 -10.32 -37.05 -4.20
CA ALA A 138 -9.22 -37.98 -4.43
C ALA A 138 -9.50 -39.38 -3.85
N ALA A 139 -10.20 -39.47 -2.72
CA ALA A 139 -10.63 -40.75 -2.15
C ALA A 139 -11.69 -41.43 -3.03
N GLN A 140 -12.65 -40.67 -3.56
CA GLN A 140 -13.67 -41.17 -4.47
C GLN A 140 -13.04 -41.65 -5.79
N GLU A 141 -12.12 -40.87 -6.38
CA GLU A 141 -11.38 -41.26 -7.57
C GLU A 141 -10.56 -42.54 -7.35
N LYS A 142 -9.92 -42.69 -6.18
CA LYS A 142 -9.23 -43.94 -5.81
C LYS A 142 -10.20 -45.12 -5.76
N GLN A 143 -11.37 -44.97 -5.13
CA GLN A 143 -12.37 -46.04 -5.08
C GLN A 143 -12.92 -46.37 -6.47
N ASN A 144 -13.21 -45.36 -7.29
CA ASN A 144 -13.62 -45.54 -8.68
C ASN A 144 -12.53 -46.28 -9.46
N SER A 145 -11.26 -45.89 -9.36
CA SER A 145 -10.14 -46.56 -10.04
C SER A 145 -10.00 -48.02 -9.58
N LYS A 146 -10.14 -48.29 -8.28
CA LYS A 146 -10.08 -49.64 -7.72
C LYS A 146 -11.22 -50.50 -8.27
N THR A 147 -12.41 -49.94 -8.36
CA THR A 147 -13.61 -50.60 -8.88
C THR A 147 -13.44 -50.92 -10.36
N ILE A 148 -13.01 -49.95 -11.16
CA ILE A 148 -12.70 -50.11 -12.59
C ILE A 148 -11.65 -51.19 -12.80
N ASN A 149 -10.52 -51.12 -12.08
CA ASN A 149 -9.47 -52.13 -12.17
C ASN A 149 -10.00 -53.52 -11.81
N THR A 150 -10.80 -53.65 -10.75
CA THR A 150 -11.40 -54.93 -10.36
C THR A 150 -12.31 -55.49 -11.44
N LEU A 151 -13.16 -54.64 -12.05
CA LEU A 151 -14.01 -55.05 -13.17
C LEU A 151 -13.19 -55.46 -14.39
N LEU A 152 -12.12 -54.72 -14.69
CA LEU A 152 -11.23 -55.02 -15.80
C LEU A 152 -10.52 -56.37 -15.63
N TYR A 153 -10.07 -56.70 -14.41
CA TYR A 153 -9.54 -58.03 -14.09
C TYR A 153 -10.59 -59.14 -14.26
N LYS A 154 -11.82 -58.94 -13.80
CA LYS A 154 -12.91 -59.91 -13.98
C LYS A 154 -13.24 -60.14 -15.46
N LEU A 155 -13.33 -59.07 -16.23
CA LEU A 155 -13.59 -59.14 -17.67
C LEU A 155 -12.47 -59.88 -18.39
N LYS A 156 -11.20 -59.57 -18.06
CA LYS A 156 -10.04 -60.25 -18.63
C LYS A 156 -10.02 -61.74 -18.30
N LEU A 157 -10.36 -62.11 -17.06
CA LEU A 157 -10.44 -63.51 -16.65
C LEU A 157 -11.57 -64.26 -17.37
N SER A 158 -12.73 -63.63 -17.51
CA SER A 158 -13.86 -64.20 -18.28
C SER A 158 -13.50 -64.42 -19.75
N LEU A 159 -12.76 -63.49 -20.36
CA LEU A 159 -12.29 -63.62 -21.74
C LEU A 159 -11.30 -64.78 -21.88
N LEU A 160 -10.36 -64.92 -20.93
CA LEU A 160 -9.40 -66.03 -20.88
C LEU A 160 -10.07 -67.40 -20.72
N GLN A 161 -11.18 -67.49 -19.97
CA GLN A 161 -11.94 -68.74 -19.80
C GLN A 161 -12.81 -69.09 -21.02
N SER A 162 -13.06 -68.14 -21.92
CA SER A 162 -13.88 -68.34 -23.12
C SER A 162 -13.07 -68.71 -24.37
N LEU A 163 -11.74 -68.78 -24.25
CA LEU A 163 -10.79 -69.22 -25.28
C LEU A 163 -10.36 -70.67 -24.99
#